data_AF-A0A0N7Z8Q6-F1
#
_entry.id   AF-A0A0N7Z8Q6-F1
#
_cell.length_a   1.000
_cell.length_b   1.000
_cell.length_c   1.000
_cell.angle_alpha   90.00
_cell.angle_beta   90.00
_cell.angle_gamma   90.00
#
_symmetry.space_group_name_H-M   'P 1'
#
loop_
_entity.id
_entity.type
_entity.pdbx_description
1 polymer ?
#
loop_
_entity_poly.entity_id
_entity_poly.type
_entity_poly.pdbx_seq_one_letter_code
_entity_poly.pdbx_strand_id
1 'polypeptide(L)'
;PLWSDPRQNPCAQEPGGWELIFWPEDGKCYRLFRQGPCPQSMELVPGHGPGAPPQCRCPPGTAQSPRDAICYRLFEQGPCRNSEYFAPVLREAKNGHADTSRWGACLKVEECGAGKAWWGRDEQCYPTGTKGPCPQGLLLVSHHGLGLCHCDNNTLSAQYSAETRTCHEHYTRGPCAKGQLFLPTSDGPICACTHELPNYNPLDGRCYPLGTTGPCMPGHKFVAKNKTGGGEEGTCICREGYYLWEDGACYPPFTRGPCPPGNIFQLSFNEDDRKLECSPLPCPVGHLYFPGGKGCHKVGTQGPCPKGQGVIPSTEEPLSYLGVCACLTYTNDNRSVFKVARGVRPTEKGKCPESRQLEEVEEEEKGCKGRWTVLWEDGTCQKLYTRGPCPVGQWIVPDRSRGRSRKARGKWASGKCEQRPAITTRQTTAEPPFYRERRI
;
A
#
# COMPACT_ATOMS: atom_id res chain seq x y z
N PRO A 1 -21.97 -9.41 8.84
CA PRO A 1 -21.18 -10.43 8.10
C PRO A 1 -22.07 -11.62 7.74
N LEU A 2 -21.71 -12.50 6.80
CA LEU A 2 -22.60 -13.62 6.45
C LEU A 2 -22.87 -14.58 7.64
N TRP A 3 -21.90 -14.74 8.53
CA TRP A 3 -22.04 -15.56 9.75
C TRP A 3 -22.85 -14.89 10.88
N SER A 4 -23.20 -13.61 10.76
CA SER A 4 -24.06 -12.93 11.76
C SER A 4 -25.54 -12.98 11.39
N ASP A 5 -25.90 -13.71 10.33
CA ASP A 5 -27.29 -13.91 9.90
C ASP A 5 -27.91 -15.09 10.66
N PRO A 6 -28.95 -14.87 11.49
CA PRO A 6 -29.66 -15.93 12.21
C PRO A 6 -30.24 -17.04 11.34
N ARG A 7 -30.43 -16.79 10.03
CA ARG A 7 -30.92 -17.80 9.07
C ARG A 7 -29.85 -18.79 8.64
N GLN A 8 -28.58 -18.39 8.76
CA GLN A 8 -27.42 -19.19 8.36
C GLN A 8 -26.62 -19.71 9.56
N ASN A 9 -26.66 -19.00 10.68
CA ASN A 9 -25.96 -19.34 11.91
C ASN A 9 -26.92 -19.26 13.10
N PRO A 10 -27.35 -20.40 13.69
CA PRO A 10 -28.29 -20.39 14.81
C PRO A 10 -27.72 -19.67 16.05
N CYS A 11 -26.40 -19.66 16.22
CA CYS A 11 -25.72 -18.97 17.33
C CYS A 11 -25.80 -17.44 17.25
N ALA A 12 -26.22 -16.87 16.10
CA ALA A 12 -26.38 -15.43 15.96
C ALA A 12 -27.55 -14.86 16.78
N GLN A 13 -28.43 -15.71 17.31
CA GLN A 13 -29.56 -15.30 18.16
C GLN A 13 -29.16 -15.14 19.65
N GLU A 14 -27.98 -15.62 20.05
CA GLU A 14 -27.47 -15.50 21.41
C GLU A 14 -26.96 -14.09 21.73
N PRO A 15 -26.89 -13.68 23.02
CA PRO A 15 -26.25 -12.42 23.41
C PRO A 15 -24.77 -12.42 22.99
N GLY A 16 -24.39 -11.47 22.12
CA GLY A 16 -23.07 -11.45 21.49
C GLY A 16 -22.92 -12.39 20.29
N GLY A 17 -24.02 -12.92 19.75
CA GLY A 17 -24.05 -13.90 18.66
C GLY A 17 -23.36 -13.49 17.35
N TRP A 18 -23.05 -12.20 17.16
CA TRP A 18 -22.25 -11.72 16.04
C TRP A 18 -20.77 -12.17 16.09
N GLU A 19 -20.28 -12.55 17.28
CA GLU A 19 -18.95 -13.14 17.51
C GLU A 19 -18.97 -14.67 17.53
N LEU A 20 -20.15 -15.29 17.55
CA LEU A 20 -20.30 -16.73 17.70
C LEU A 20 -20.56 -17.41 16.36
N ILE A 21 -20.06 -18.63 16.21
CA ILE A 21 -20.35 -19.50 15.07
C ILE A 21 -20.73 -20.89 15.55
N PHE A 22 -21.74 -21.47 14.90
CA PHE A 22 -22.20 -22.82 15.16
C PHE A 22 -21.21 -23.86 14.61
N TRP A 23 -20.79 -24.80 15.46
CA TRP A 23 -19.96 -25.93 15.06
C TRP A 23 -20.84 -27.18 14.86
N PRO A 24 -20.93 -27.73 13.64
CA PRO A 24 -21.87 -28.82 13.34
C PRO A 24 -21.58 -30.15 14.06
N GLU A 25 -20.32 -30.45 14.37
CA GLU A 25 -19.94 -31.78 14.87
C GLU A 25 -20.41 -32.04 16.31
N ASP A 26 -20.44 -31.00 17.15
CA ASP A 26 -20.84 -31.10 18.56
C ASP A 26 -22.08 -30.27 18.91
N GLY A 27 -22.61 -29.52 17.94
CA GLY A 27 -23.81 -28.71 18.09
C GLY A 27 -23.65 -27.48 18.99
N LYS A 28 -22.42 -27.01 19.23
CA LYS A 28 -22.15 -25.89 20.15
C LYS A 28 -21.79 -24.59 19.43
N CYS A 29 -21.93 -23.48 20.15
CA CYS A 29 -21.56 -22.14 19.70
C CYS A 29 -20.17 -21.76 20.23
N TYR A 30 -19.28 -21.34 19.33
CA TYR A 30 -17.91 -20.95 19.66
C TYR A 30 -17.60 -19.54 19.21
N ARG A 31 -16.77 -18.83 19.97
CA ARG A 31 -16.25 -17.52 19.55
C ARG A 31 -15.28 -17.66 18.37
N LEU A 32 -15.49 -16.84 17.36
CA LEU A 32 -14.57 -16.67 16.24
C LEU A 32 -13.22 -16.11 16.70
N PHE A 33 -12.16 -16.42 15.94
CA PHE A 33 -10.78 -15.98 16.20
C PHE A 33 -10.24 -16.41 17.57
N ARG A 34 -10.81 -17.49 18.11
CA ARG A 34 -10.33 -18.23 19.28
C ARG A 34 -10.14 -19.68 18.87
N GLN A 35 -9.45 -20.44 19.71
CA GLN A 35 -9.20 -21.85 19.44
C GLN A 35 -10.51 -22.63 19.26
N GLY A 36 -11.45 -22.54 20.20
CA GLY A 36 -12.71 -23.28 20.13
C GLY A 36 -12.47 -24.79 19.93
N PRO A 37 -13.11 -25.44 18.95
CA PRO A 37 -12.92 -26.87 18.64
C PRO A 37 -11.65 -27.14 17.81
N CYS A 38 -10.89 -26.11 17.44
CA CYS A 38 -9.72 -26.25 16.58
C CYS A 38 -8.50 -26.83 17.32
N PRO A 39 -7.56 -27.45 16.56
CA PRO A 39 -6.27 -27.89 17.10
C PRO A 39 -5.51 -26.75 17.80
N GLN A 40 -4.62 -27.13 18.71
CA GLN A 40 -3.73 -26.19 19.40
C GLN A 40 -2.96 -25.36 18.36
N SER A 41 -2.82 -24.05 18.59
CA SER A 41 -2.25 -23.02 17.68
C SER A 41 -3.14 -22.54 16.51
N MET A 42 -4.28 -23.17 16.25
CA MET A 42 -5.25 -22.70 15.25
C MET A 42 -6.38 -21.89 15.87
N GLU A 43 -7.04 -21.08 15.05
CA GLU A 43 -8.25 -20.35 15.40
C GLU A 43 -9.41 -20.72 14.48
N LEU A 44 -10.61 -20.61 15.05
CA LEU A 44 -11.86 -20.82 14.35
C LEU A 44 -12.20 -19.59 13.51
N VAL A 45 -12.34 -19.77 12.20
CA VAL A 45 -12.69 -18.72 11.26
C VAL A 45 -13.97 -19.04 10.49
N PRO A 46 -14.69 -18.03 9.98
CA PRO A 46 -15.86 -18.26 9.14
C PRO A 46 -15.49 -18.96 7.83
N GLY A 47 -16.40 -19.80 7.33
CA GLY A 47 -16.28 -20.42 6.02
C GLY A 47 -16.25 -19.38 4.88
N HIS A 48 -15.64 -19.76 3.75
CA HIS A 48 -15.57 -18.90 2.57
C HIS A 48 -16.84 -19.06 1.72
N GLY A 49 -17.81 -18.16 1.93
CA GLY A 49 -19.04 -18.09 1.14
C GLY A 49 -20.32 -18.27 1.98
N PRO A 50 -21.51 -18.03 1.39
CA PRO A 50 -22.79 -18.20 2.07
C PRO A 50 -23.00 -19.67 2.45
N GLY A 51 -23.32 -19.95 3.72
CA GLY A 51 -23.53 -21.31 4.23
C GLY A 51 -22.28 -22.21 4.27
N ALA A 52 -21.09 -21.69 4.02
CA ALA A 52 -19.86 -22.48 4.14
C ALA A 52 -19.58 -22.81 5.62
N PRO A 53 -19.23 -24.06 5.96
CA PRO A 53 -18.96 -24.45 7.33
C PRO A 53 -17.76 -23.67 7.89
N PRO A 54 -17.73 -23.41 9.21
CA PRO A 54 -16.56 -22.84 9.86
C PRO A 54 -15.32 -23.71 9.63
N GLN A 55 -14.15 -23.09 9.62
CA GLN A 55 -12.87 -23.77 9.36
C GLN A 55 -11.85 -23.39 10.42
N CYS A 56 -10.92 -24.29 10.69
CA CYS A 56 -9.76 -24.00 11.52
C CYS A 56 -8.61 -23.48 10.64
N ARG A 57 -8.03 -22.34 11.01
CA ARG A 57 -6.90 -21.76 10.28
C ARG A 57 -5.84 -21.21 11.23
N CYS A 58 -4.63 -21.06 10.72
CA CYS A 58 -3.57 -20.37 11.44
C CYS A 58 -3.91 -18.89 11.64
N PRO A 59 -3.71 -18.33 12.85
CA PRO A 59 -3.91 -16.91 13.13
C PRO A 59 -3.11 -15.99 12.20
N PRO A 60 -3.55 -14.73 11.99
CA PRO A 60 -2.79 -13.75 11.23
C PRO A 60 -1.35 -13.60 11.74
N GLY A 61 -0.38 -13.56 10.83
CA GLY A 61 1.05 -13.50 11.16
C GLY A 61 1.68 -14.85 11.50
N THR A 62 0.94 -15.96 11.38
CA THR A 62 1.46 -17.32 11.52
C THR A 62 1.23 -18.16 10.27
N ALA A 63 1.98 -19.25 10.12
CA ALA A 63 1.78 -20.25 9.10
C ALA A 63 2.00 -21.66 9.67
N GLN A 64 1.36 -22.65 9.06
CA GLN A 64 1.42 -24.04 9.47
C GLN A 64 2.72 -24.67 9.00
N SER A 65 3.41 -25.36 9.92
CA SER A 65 4.57 -26.18 9.62
C SER A 65 4.13 -27.53 9.03
N PRO A 66 4.72 -27.98 7.91
CA PRO A 66 4.42 -29.29 7.33
C PRO A 66 4.97 -30.46 8.14
N ARG A 67 5.78 -30.21 9.19
CA ARG A 67 6.43 -31.26 9.99
C ARG A 67 5.55 -31.77 11.12
N ASP A 68 4.82 -30.86 11.76
CA ASP A 68 4.09 -31.11 13.02
C ASP A 68 2.66 -30.55 12.99
N ALA A 69 2.24 -29.92 11.89
CA ALA A 69 0.94 -29.29 11.71
C ALA A 69 0.65 -28.12 12.68
N ILE A 70 1.66 -27.58 13.36
CA ILE A 70 1.53 -26.45 14.30
C ILE A 70 1.72 -25.12 13.56
N CYS A 71 0.96 -24.09 13.95
CA CYS A 71 1.10 -22.74 13.43
C CYS A 71 2.20 -21.97 14.18
N TYR A 72 3.25 -21.58 13.48
CA TYR A 72 4.36 -20.78 14.00
C TYR A 72 4.32 -19.36 13.48
N ARG A 73 4.82 -18.41 14.29
CA ARG A 73 4.94 -17.01 13.86
C ARG A 73 5.92 -16.88 12.71
N LEU A 74 5.53 -16.08 11.73
CA LEU A 74 6.37 -15.76 10.58
C LEU A 74 7.50 -14.82 11.00
N PHE A 75 8.66 -15.03 10.38
CA PHE A 75 9.89 -14.25 10.56
C PHE A 75 10.53 -14.38 11.96
N GLU A 76 10.15 -15.40 12.71
CA GLU A 76 10.79 -15.80 13.96
C GLU A 76 11.50 -17.15 13.78
N GLN A 77 12.34 -17.55 14.74
CA GLN A 77 13.04 -18.85 14.70
C GLN A 77 12.06 -20.03 14.66
N GLY A 78 11.00 -20.01 15.48
CA GLY A 78 9.96 -21.05 15.46
C GLY A 78 10.52 -22.48 15.59
N PRO A 79 10.15 -23.41 14.69
CA PRO A 79 10.63 -24.79 14.70
C PRO A 79 11.98 -24.97 13.99
N CYS A 80 12.60 -23.88 13.54
CA CYS A 80 13.79 -23.91 12.69
C CYS A 80 15.08 -24.00 13.50
N ARG A 81 16.17 -24.38 12.83
CA ARG A 81 17.50 -24.49 13.47
C ARG A 81 18.07 -23.10 13.76
N ASN A 82 19.20 -23.05 14.48
CA ASN A 82 19.94 -21.80 14.65
C ASN A 82 20.34 -21.25 13.27
N SER A 83 20.31 -19.93 13.12
CA SER A 83 20.53 -19.23 11.84
C SER A 83 19.51 -19.58 10.75
N GLU A 84 18.32 -20.04 11.12
CA GLU A 84 17.16 -20.19 10.26
C GLU A 84 15.94 -19.48 10.88
N TYR A 85 14.99 -19.10 10.04
CA TYR A 85 13.73 -18.50 10.46
C TYR A 85 12.56 -19.06 9.66
N PHE A 86 11.37 -19.05 10.26
CA PHE A 86 10.16 -19.61 9.66
C PHE A 86 9.46 -18.56 8.80
N ALA A 87 9.30 -18.83 7.50
CA ALA A 87 8.76 -17.89 6.53
C ALA A 87 7.61 -18.52 5.72
N PRO A 88 6.69 -17.72 5.16
CA PRO A 88 5.60 -18.26 4.37
C PRO A 88 6.11 -18.83 3.03
N VAL A 89 5.57 -19.97 2.62
CA VAL A 89 5.84 -20.54 1.29
C VAL A 89 4.70 -20.16 0.36
N LEU A 90 5.00 -19.38 -0.68
CA LEU A 90 4.05 -19.10 -1.75
C LEU A 90 3.93 -20.36 -2.61
N ARG A 91 2.85 -21.13 -2.43
CA ARG A 91 2.50 -22.18 -3.39
C ARG A 91 1.67 -21.55 -4.50
N GLU A 92 2.09 -21.77 -5.74
CA GLU A 92 1.28 -21.44 -6.90
C GLU A 92 -0.05 -22.19 -6.79
N ALA A 93 -1.17 -21.45 -6.82
CA ALA A 93 -2.50 -22.00 -6.77
C ALA A 93 -2.78 -22.82 -8.04
N LYS A 94 -2.42 -24.11 -8.03
CA LYS A 94 -2.87 -25.04 -9.06
C LYS A 94 -4.39 -25.10 -8.96
N ASN A 95 -5.09 -24.61 -10.00
CA ASN A 95 -6.54 -24.64 -10.22
C ASN A 95 -7.40 -23.51 -9.61
N GLY A 96 -6.87 -22.31 -9.37
CA GLY A 96 -7.72 -21.12 -9.15
C GLY A 96 -8.59 -21.15 -7.88
N HIS A 97 -8.44 -22.17 -7.03
CA HIS A 97 -8.85 -22.17 -5.65
C HIS A 97 -7.67 -21.69 -4.83
N ALA A 98 -7.84 -20.55 -4.16
CA ALA A 98 -6.84 -20.03 -3.24
C ALA A 98 -6.55 -21.12 -2.19
N ASP A 99 -5.31 -21.60 -2.14
CA ASP A 99 -4.86 -22.54 -1.12
C ASP A 99 -5.16 -21.91 0.24
N THR A 100 -6.13 -22.50 0.95
CA THR A 100 -6.66 -21.94 2.21
C THR A 100 -5.69 -22.15 3.37
N SER A 101 -4.67 -22.98 3.17
CA SER A 101 -3.66 -23.29 4.16
C SER A 101 -2.44 -22.40 3.97
N ARG A 102 -2.18 -21.56 4.97
CA ARG A 102 -0.97 -20.74 5.05
C ARG A 102 0.19 -21.66 5.42
N TRP A 103 0.96 -22.14 4.46
CA TRP A 103 2.13 -23.00 4.71
C TRP A 103 3.38 -22.17 4.97
N GLY A 104 4.26 -22.67 5.83
CA GLY A 104 5.58 -22.06 6.06
C GLY A 104 6.71 -23.08 6.02
N ALA A 105 7.93 -22.59 5.82
CA ALA A 105 9.16 -23.37 5.81
C ALA A 105 10.31 -22.59 6.46
N CYS A 106 11.34 -23.33 6.85
CA CYS A 106 12.56 -22.76 7.41
C CYS A 106 13.47 -22.24 6.29
N LEU A 107 13.78 -20.95 6.34
CA LEU A 107 14.73 -20.28 5.45
C LEU A 107 16.00 -19.93 6.22
N LYS A 108 17.14 -19.91 5.54
CA LYS A 108 18.41 -19.52 6.13
C LYS A 108 18.48 -18.00 6.29
N VAL A 109 19.08 -17.58 7.40
CA VAL A 109 19.45 -16.18 7.62
C VAL A 109 20.62 -15.82 6.71
N GLU A 110 20.54 -14.68 6.03
CA GLU A 110 21.69 -14.12 5.32
C GLU A 110 22.65 -13.47 6.30
N GLU A 111 23.96 -13.68 6.09
CA GLU A 111 24.99 -13.17 6.98
C GLU A 111 25.15 -11.66 6.78
N CYS A 112 24.75 -10.90 7.80
CA CYS A 112 24.97 -9.46 7.84
C CYS A 112 26.38 -9.15 8.38
N GLY A 113 26.99 -8.07 7.91
CA GLY A 113 28.25 -7.56 8.48
C GLY A 113 28.14 -7.24 9.98
N ALA A 114 29.28 -7.12 10.66
CA ALA A 114 29.34 -6.92 12.11
C ALA A 114 28.43 -5.78 12.61
N GLY A 115 27.72 -6.02 13.72
CA GLY A 115 26.80 -5.05 14.33
C GLY A 115 25.46 -4.88 13.60
N LYS A 116 25.10 -5.81 12.70
CA LYS A 116 23.81 -5.82 12.00
C LYS A 116 23.09 -7.15 12.20
N ALA A 117 21.77 -7.12 12.06
CA ALA A 117 20.91 -8.30 12.13
C ALA A 117 20.00 -8.38 10.90
N TRP A 118 19.74 -9.60 10.45
CA TRP A 118 18.88 -9.88 9.31
C TRP A 118 17.41 -9.79 9.69
N TRP A 119 16.62 -9.00 8.98
CA TRP A 119 15.18 -8.88 9.21
C TRP A 119 14.41 -9.64 8.13
N GLY A 120 13.89 -10.81 8.50
CA GLY A 120 13.27 -11.73 7.52
C GLY A 120 12.00 -11.21 6.85
N ARG A 121 11.36 -10.15 7.38
CA ARG A 121 10.09 -9.63 6.83
C ARG A 121 10.28 -8.89 5.50
N ASP A 122 11.36 -8.13 5.37
CA ASP A 122 11.67 -7.33 4.20
C ASP A 122 13.05 -7.65 3.60
N GLU A 123 13.67 -8.73 4.09
CA GLU A 123 14.92 -9.30 3.58
C GLU A 123 16.07 -8.28 3.58
N GLN A 124 16.20 -7.52 4.67
CA GLN A 124 17.23 -6.48 4.81
C GLN A 124 18.02 -6.61 6.13
N CYS A 125 19.27 -6.14 6.10
CA CYS A 125 20.12 -6.03 7.28
C CYS A 125 19.96 -4.66 7.96
N TYR A 126 19.67 -4.65 9.25
CA TYR A 126 19.54 -3.44 10.06
C TYR A 126 20.58 -3.39 11.19
N PRO A 127 21.08 -2.21 11.59
CA PRO A 127 22.01 -2.08 12.73
C PRO A 127 21.38 -2.52 14.05
N THR A 128 22.09 -3.33 14.82
CA THR A 128 21.66 -3.72 16.18
C THR A 128 21.80 -2.57 17.16
N GLY A 129 20.99 -2.56 18.23
CA GLY A 129 20.94 -1.46 19.20
C GLY A 129 20.22 -0.22 18.67
N THR A 130 19.61 -0.31 17.49
CA THR A 130 18.72 0.70 16.93
C THR A 130 17.28 0.20 16.95
N LYS A 131 16.31 1.12 16.87
CA LYS A 131 14.90 0.83 16.70
C LYS A 131 14.68 0.04 15.42
N GLY A 132 15.34 0.40 14.31
CA GLY A 132 15.15 -0.26 13.03
C GLY A 132 13.65 -0.47 12.70
N PRO A 133 13.23 -1.70 12.32
CA PRO A 133 11.83 -2.03 12.03
C PRO A 133 10.97 -2.29 13.29
N CYS A 134 11.54 -2.16 14.50
CA CYS A 134 10.84 -2.46 15.74
C CYS A 134 9.81 -1.39 16.13
N PRO A 135 8.76 -1.80 16.88
CA PRO A 135 7.83 -0.86 17.48
C PRO A 135 8.54 0.00 18.55
N GLN A 136 7.88 1.08 18.97
CA GLN A 136 8.43 1.98 19.99
C GLN A 136 8.71 1.23 21.30
N GLY A 137 9.84 1.54 21.93
CA GLY A 137 10.25 0.96 23.20
C GLY A 137 10.95 -0.41 23.11
N LEU A 138 11.15 -0.93 21.91
CA LEU A 138 11.97 -2.10 21.63
C LEU A 138 13.12 -1.71 20.69
N LEU A 139 14.26 -2.35 20.87
CA LEU A 139 15.40 -2.22 19.98
C LEU A 139 15.68 -3.55 19.28
N LEU A 140 16.33 -3.45 18.13
CA LEU A 140 16.75 -4.60 17.35
C LEU A 140 17.99 -5.24 17.98
N VAL A 141 17.87 -6.50 18.37
CA VAL A 141 18.99 -7.34 18.81
C VAL A 141 19.22 -8.47 17.82
N SER A 142 20.47 -8.94 17.72
CA SER A 142 20.81 -10.09 16.88
C SER A 142 20.79 -11.36 17.72
N HIS A 143 20.01 -12.35 17.30
CA HIS A 143 19.96 -13.68 17.87
C HIS A 143 20.23 -14.71 16.78
N HIS A 144 21.44 -15.32 16.79
CA HIS A 144 21.92 -16.20 15.72
C HIS A 144 21.84 -15.58 14.31
N GLY A 145 22.14 -14.27 14.20
CA GLY A 145 22.06 -13.51 12.95
C GLY A 145 20.68 -12.98 12.60
N LEU A 146 19.61 -13.53 13.19
CA LEU A 146 18.24 -13.06 13.00
C LEU A 146 17.96 -11.85 13.90
N GLY A 147 17.32 -10.83 13.33
CA GLY A 147 16.87 -9.65 14.06
C GLY A 147 15.63 -9.96 14.88
N LEU A 148 15.68 -9.66 16.18
CA LEU A 148 14.56 -9.74 17.11
C LEU A 148 14.32 -8.38 17.75
N CYS A 149 13.06 -7.98 17.89
CA CYS A 149 12.72 -6.81 18.69
C CYS A 149 12.65 -7.20 20.16
N HIS A 150 13.57 -6.68 20.95
CA HIS A 150 13.68 -7.02 22.36
C HIS A 150 13.96 -5.78 23.21
N CYS A 151 13.66 -5.90 24.50
CA CYS A 151 14.05 -4.92 25.49
C CYS A 151 14.17 -5.59 26.85
N ASP A 152 15.38 -5.60 27.38
CA ASP A 152 15.65 -6.10 28.71
C ASP A 152 16.80 -5.31 29.36
N ASN A 153 16.80 -5.27 30.70
CA ASN A 153 17.76 -4.49 31.46
C ASN A 153 19.16 -5.13 31.52
N ASN A 154 19.32 -6.38 31.07
CA ASN A 154 20.60 -7.09 31.15
C ASN A 154 21.42 -6.87 29.87
N THR A 155 20.82 -7.11 28.70
CA THR A 155 21.49 -7.00 27.40
C THR A 155 21.51 -5.57 26.88
N LEU A 156 20.49 -4.77 27.21
CA LEU A 156 20.32 -3.40 26.74
C LEU A 156 20.33 -2.39 27.90
N SER A 157 21.07 -2.68 28.98
CA SER A 157 21.16 -1.83 30.18
C SER A 157 21.46 -0.36 29.84
N ALA A 158 22.37 -0.11 28.90
CA ALA A 158 22.74 1.24 28.47
C ALA A 158 21.59 1.99 27.77
N GLN A 159 20.65 1.27 27.16
CA GLN A 159 19.50 1.82 26.42
C GLN A 159 18.17 1.67 27.17
N TYR A 160 18.19 1.03 28.34
CA TYR A 160 17.00 0.68 29.10
C TYR A 160 16.55 1.85 30.00
N SER A 161 15.31 2.27 29.83
CA SER A 161 14.65 3.22 30.74
C SER A 161 13.90 2.47 31.83
N ALA A 162 14.40 2.54 33.06
CA ALA A 162 13.79 1.88 34.21
C ALA A 162 12.37 2.38 34.53
N GLU A 163 12.12 3.67 34.32
CA GLU A 163 10.81 4.31 34.58
C GLU A 163 9.71 3.75 33.67
N THR A 164 10.01 3.63 32.38
CA THR A 164 9.03 3.20 31.37
C THR A 164 9.12 1.71 31.03
N ARG A 165 10.16 1.02 31.50
CA ARG A 165 10.51 -0.36 31.14
C ARG A 165 10.61 -0.59 29.63
N THR A 166 11.18 0.40 28.93
CA THR A 166 11.34 0.38 27.47
C THR A 166 12.76 0.79 27.08
N CYS A 167 13.17 0.39 25.88
CA CYS A 167 14.52 0.59 25.37
C CYS A 167 14.51 1.60 24.22
N HIS A 168 15.47 2.53 24.23
CA HIS A 168 15.51 3.64 23.27
C HIS A 168 16.92 3.91 22.78
N GLU A 169 17.01 4.36 21.53
CA GLU A 169 18.27 4.84 20.95
C GLU A 169 18.77 6.09 21.68
N HIS A 170 20.08 6.18 21.89
CA HIS A 170 20.71 7.38 22.40
C HIS A 170 20.59 8.55 21.42
N TYR A 171 20.59 9.77 21.96
CA TYR A 171 20.43 11.02 21.21
C TYR A 171 19.10 11.14 20.45
N THR A 172 18.13 10.29 20.78
CA THR A 172 16.74 10.42 20.35
C THR A 172 15.87 10.90 21.50
N ARG A 173 14.62 11.29 21.22
CA ARG A 173 13.68 11.68 22.28
C ARG A 173 13.42 10.54 23.27
N GLY A 174 13.35 9.30 22.78
CA GLY A 174 13.03 8.13 23.60
C GLY A 174 11.81 8.34 24.52
N PRO A 175 11.93 8.05 25.83
CA PRO A 175 10.87 8.26 26.82
C PRO A 175 10.82 9.71 27.34
N CYS A 176 11.76 10.57 26.93
CA CYS A 176 11.95 11.90 27.50
C CYS A 176 10.87 12.90 27.08
N ALA A 177 10.75 13.96 27.89
CA ALA A 177 9.90 15.10 27.61
C ALA A 177 10.36 15.84 26.34
N LYS A 178 9.46 16.65 25.76
CA LYS A 178 9.80 17.47 24.59
C LYS A 178 10.96 18.42 24.91
N GLY A 179 11.96 18.46 24.04
CA GLY A 179 13.16 19.29 24.20
C GLY A 179 14.29 18.63 25.00
N GLN A 180 14.12 17.37 25.43
CA GLN A 180 15.16 16.54 26.04
C GLN A 180 15.46 15.33 25.16
N LEU A 181 16.68 14.81 25.30
CA LEU A 181 17.12 13.60 24.64
C LEU A 181 17.50 12.53 25.67
N PHE A 182 17.42 11.28 25.21
CA PHE A 182 17.86 10.11 25.95
C PHE A 182 19.37 9.98 25.77
N LEU A 183 20.13 10.31 26.81
CA LEU A 183 21.59 10.40 26.77
C LEU A 183 22.24 9.25 27.54
N PRO A 184 23.35 8.69 27.03
CA PRO A 184 24.15 7.73 27.78
C PRO A 184 24.93 8.43 28.89
N THR A 185 24.92 7.88 30.10
CA THR A 185 25.83 8.28 31.19
C THR A 185 26.45 7.06 31.86
N SER A 186 27.49 7.26 32.66
CA SER A 186 28.15 6.20 33.43
C SER A 186 27.21 5.47 34.40
N ASP A 187 26.22 6.20 34.93
CA ASP A 187 25.29 5.68 35.94
C ASP A 187 23.96 5.19 35.33
N GLY A 188 23.91 5.08 34.00
CA GLY A 188 22.73 4.69 33.23
C GLY A 188 22.16 5.84 32.38
N PRO A 189 21.18 5.57 31.53
CA PRO A 189 20.69 6.59 30.62
C PRO A 189 19.80 7.61 31.34
N ILE A 190 19.96 8.89 31.00
CA ILE A 190 19.17 9.99 31.56
C ILE A 190 18.44 10.78 30.48
N CYS A 191 17.36 11.45 30.87
CA CYS A 191 16.69 12.43 30.04
C CYS A 191 17.23 13.83 30.36
N ALA A 192 18.01 14.41 29.45
CA ALA A 192 18.62 15.72 29.66
C ALA A 192 18.79 16.49 28.34
N CYS A 193 19.10 17.77 28.49
CA CYS A 193 19.52 18.64 27.41
C CYS A 193 20.56 19.61 27.97
N THR A 194 21.77 19.60 27.41
CA THR A 194 22.88 20.47 27.82
C THR A 194 23.39 21.25 26.62
N HIS A 195 23.99 22.41 26.85
CA HIS A 195 24.38 23.36 25.80
C HIS A 195 25.63 22.94 25.03
N GLU A 196 26.36 21.95 25.55
CA GLU A 196 27.54 21.32 24.94
C GLU A 196 27.16 20.26 23.91
N LEU A 197 25.90 19.84 23.87
CA LEU A 197 25.44 18.84 22.91
C LEU A 197 25.32 19.46 21.51
N PRO A 198 25.78 18.76 20.45
CA PRO A 198 25.52 19.18 19.07
C PRO A 198 24.01 19.25 18.74
N ASN A 199 23.19 18.57 19.53
CA ASN A 199 21.74 18.56 19.44
C ASN A 199 21.06 19.81 20.03
N TYR A 200 21.80 20.65 20.75
CA TYR A 200 21.24 21.82 21.42
C TYR A 200 20.92 22.91 20.40
N ASN A 201 19.72 23.47 20.52
CA ASN A 201 19.31 24.65 19.78
C ASN A 201 19.38 25.89 20.70
N PRO A 202 20.25 26.88 20.41
CA PRO A 202 20.43 28.05 21.26
C PRO A 202 19.20 28.98 21.28
N LEU A 203 18.33 28.91 20.28
CA LEU A 203 17.18 29.82 20.15
C LEU A 203 16.08 29.56 21.17
N ASP A 204 15.83 28.29 21.51
CA ASP A 204 14.74 27.89 22.42
C ASP A 204 15.21 27.08 23.62
N GLY A 205 16.52 26.84 23.75
CA GLY A 205 17.12 26.12 24.87
C GLY A 205 16.73 24.64 24.92
N ARG A 206 16.41 24.03 23.77
CA ARG A 206 15.94 22.64 23.68
C ARG A 206 16.85 21.79 22.80
N CYS A 207 16.83 20.49 23.05
CA CYS A 207 17.60 19.51 22.30
C CYS A 207 16.73 18.73 21.34
N TYR A 208 17.21 18.53 20.11
CA TYR A 208 16.50 17.85 19.03
C TYR A 208 17.37 16.76 18.40
N PRO A 209 16.81 15.61 18.00
CA PRO A 209 17.58 14.58 17.34
C PRO A 209 18.10 15.08 15.98
N LEU A 210 19.39 14.85 15.69
CA LEU A 210 20.00 15.25 14.42
C LEU A 210 19.37 14.49 13.24
N GLY A 211 19.35 15.11 12.07
CA GLY A 211 18.73 14.59 10.84
C GLY A 211 17.21 14.67 10.81
N THR A 212 16.56 15.02 11.92
CA THR A 212 15.10 15.23 11.98
C THR A 212 14.73 16.67 11.61
N THR A 213 13.43 16.97 11.49
CA THR A 213 12.97 18.35 11.33
C THR A 213 13.30 19.20 12.57
N GLY A 214 13.24 18.60 13.77
CA GLY A 214 13.58 19.31 15.02
C GLY A 214 12.79 20.62 15.19
N PRO A 215 13.46 21.75 15.50
CA PRO A 215 12.84 23.08 15.59
C PRO A 215 12.73 23.78 14.22
N CYS A 216 13.21 23.15 13.15
CA CYS A 216 13.37 23.79 11.86
C CYS A 216 12.05 23.93 11.09
N MET A 217 12.02 24.89 10.17
CA MET A 217 10.91 25.07 9.24
C MET A 217 10.74 23.86 8.30
N PRO A 218 9.57 23.71 7.66
CA PRO A 218 9.36 22.67 6.64
C PRO A 218 10.47 22.64 5.58
N GLY A 219 10.82 21.43 5.16
CA GLY A 219 11.90 21.19 4.18
C GLY A 219 13.33 21.28 4.73
N HIS A 220 13.51 21.70 5.99
CA HIS A 220 14.81 21.67 6.65
C HIS A 220 15.05 20.35 7.38
N LYS A 221 16.32 20.12 7.73
CA LYS A 221 16.79 19.13 8.70
C LYS A 221 17.73 19.81 9.70
N PHE A 222 17.65 19.38 10.95
CA PHE A 222 18.50 19.85 12.04
C PHE A 222 19.82 19.07 12.05
N VAL A 223 20.94 19.76 11.98
CA VAL A 223 22.29 19.15 11.86
C VAL A 223 23.28 19.83 12.80
N ALA A 224 24.33 19.12 13.18
CA ALA A 224 25.45 19.70 13.89
C ALA A 224 26.38 20.44 12.91
N LYS A 225 26.80 21.66 13.26
CA LYS A 225 27.79 22.45 12.50
C LYS A 225 28.83 23.02 13.45
N ASN A 226 30.10 23.02 13.03
CA ASN A 226 31.20 23.56 13.82
C ASN A 226 31.01 25.05 14.11
N LYS A 227 31.13 25.43 15.39
CA LYS A 227 31.20 26.82 15.84
C LYS A 227 32.54 27.44 15.45
N THR A 228 32.52 28.71 15.08
CA THR A 228 33.73 29.55 14.98
C THR A 228 34.28 29.80 16.39
N GLY A 229 35.20 28.93 16.84
CA GLY A 229 35.73 28.94 18.21
C GLY A 229 35.90 27.55 18.84
N GLY A 230 35.50 26.48 18.15
CA GLY A 230 35.56 25.10 18.65
C GLY A 230 34.22 24.64 19.25
N GLY A 231 33.88 23.37 19.02
CA GLY A 231 32.59 22.77 19.39
C GLY A 231 31.57 22.75 18.24
N GLU A 232 30.53 21.94 18.38
CA GLU A 232 29.44 21.80 17.40
C GLU A 232 28.15 22.41 17.95
N GLU A 233 27.35 23.04 17.09
CA GLU A 233 26.01 23.55 17.41
C GLU A 233 24.96 23.00 16.46
N GLY A 234 23.75 22.82 16.98
CA GLY A 234 22.61 22.48 16.18
C GLY A 234 22.15 23.65 15.32
N THR A 235 22.08 23.44 14.00
CA THR A 235 21.62 24.42 13.03
C THR A 235 20.65 23.79 12.02
N CYS A 236 19.83 24.62 11.39
CA CYS A 236 18.87 24.19 10.38
C CYS A 236 19.45 24.37 8.99
N ILE A 237 19.45 23.30 8.18
CA ILE A 237 19.83 23.35 6.77
C ILE A 237 18.73 22.76 5.91
N CYS A 238 18.62 23.17 4.64
CA CYS A 238 17.72 22.51 3.70
C CYS A 238 18.06 21.01 3.59
N ARG A 239 17.02 20.18 3.46
CA ARG A 239 17.20 18.78 3.08
C ARG A 239 17.86 18.68 1.72
N GLU A 240 18.51 17.55 1.45
CA GLU A 240 19.10 17.30 0.14
C GLU A 240 18.04 17.37 -0.96
N GLY A 241 18.33 18.12 -2.02
CA GLY A 241 17.40 18.38 -3.12
C GLY A 241 16.30 19.40 -2.81
N TYR A 242 16.31 20.04 -1.64
CA TYR A 242 15.42 21.14 -1.30
C TYR A 242 16.18 22.47 -1.41
N TYR A 243 15.47 23.51 -1.82
CA TYR A 243 16.06 24.83 -2.06
C TYR A 243 15.32 25.89 -1.25
N LEU A 244 16.10 26.81 -0.66
CA LEU A 244 15.61 27.89 0.18
C LEU A 244 14.84 28.91 -0.67
N TRP A 245 13.64 29.29 -0.21
CA TRP A 245 12.82 30.33 -0.83
C TRP A 245 12.82 31.62 0.01
N GLU A 246 12.27 32.70 -0.54
CA GLU A 246 12.21 34.03 0.09
C GLU A 246 11.46 34.04 1.43
N ASP A 247 10.57 33.08 1.67
CA ASP A 247 9.84 32.89 2.93
C ASP A 247 10.69 32.23 4.03
N GLY A 248 11.93 31.85 3.72
CA GLY A 248 12.85 31.16 4.62
C GLY A 248 12.61 29.66 4.74
N ALA A 249 11.59 29.08 4.08
CA ALA A 249 11.37 27.63 4.04
C ALA A 249 12.11 26.99 2.84
N CYS A 250 12.34 25.67 2.90
CA CYS A 250 12.93 24.96 1.77
C CYS A 250 11.87 24.11 1.07
N TYR A 251 11.92 24.08 -0.26
CA TYR A 251 10.97 23.33 -1.07
C TYR A 251 11.69 22.43 -2.07
N PRO A 252 11.15 21.24 -2.36
CA PRO A 252 11.67 20.39 -3.42
C PRO A 252 11.20 20.91 -4.79
N PRO A 253 12.07 20.91 -5.82
CA PRO A 253 11.70 21.35 -7.16
C PRO A 253 10.63 20.43 -7.78
N PHE A 254 9.93 20.96 -8.78
CA PHE A 254 8.78 20.34 -9.44
C PHE A 254 7.65 19.97 -8.48
N THR A 255 7.52 20.69 -7.37
CA THR A 255 6.34 20.61 -6.50
C THR A 255 5.61 21.96 -6.53
N ARG A 256 4.43 22.06 -5.93
CA ARG A 256 3.78 23.38 -5.80
C ARG A 256 4.66 24.35 -5.00
N GLY A 257 5.31 23.85 -3.95
CA GLY A 257 6.10 24.68 -3.04
C GLY A 257 5.32 25.92 -2.57
N PRO A 258 5.95 27.11 -2.61
CA PRO A 258 5.32 28.39 -2.25
C PRO A 258 4.54 29.04 -3.41
N CYS A 259 4.52 28.41 -4.59
CA CYS A 259 3.89 28.98 -5.79
C CYS A 259 2.35 28.94 -5.72
N PRO A 260 1.67 29.85 -6.45
CA PRO A 260 0.21 29.87 -6.52
C PRO A 260 -0.34 28.58 -7.17
N PRO A 261 -1.63 28.26 -6.97
CA PRO A 261 -2.27 27.13 -7.63
C PRO A 261 -2.12 27.21 -9.15
N GLY A 262 -1.75 26.09 -9.79
CA GLY A 262 -1.48 26.06 -11.24
C GLY A 262 0.00 26.26 -11.60
N ASN A 263 0.84 26.65 -10.65
CA ASN A 263 2.28 26.82 -10.85
C ASN A 263 3.09 25.80 -10.04
N ILE A 264 4.33 25.59 -10.49
CA ILE A 264 5.33 24.73 -9.86
C ILE A 264 6.58 25.52 -9.51
N PHE A 265 7.23 25.09 -8.44
CA PHE A 265 8.54 25.57 -8.02
C PHE A 265 9.63 24.89 -8.87
N GLN A 266 10.37 25.66 -9.66
CA GLN A 266 11.38 25.14 -10.58
C GLN A 266 12.73 25.85 -10.38
N LEU A 267 13.81 25.08 -10.61
CA LEU A 267 15.15 25.62 -10.77
C LEU A 267 15.40 25.88 -12.24
N SER A 268 15.64 27.14 -12.61
CA SER A 268 16.20 27.49 -13.91
C SER A 268 17.72 27.60 -13.80
N PHE A 269 18.40 26.96 -14.74
CA PHE A 269 19.85 27.04 -14.90
C PHE A 269 20.12 27.98 -16.07
N ASN A 270 20.54 29.21 -15.77
CA ASN A 270 21.23 30.02 -16.76
C ASN A 270 22.74 29.79 -16.60
N GLU A 271 23.53 30.09 -17.64
CA GLU A 271 24.92 29.62 -17.78
C GLU A 271 25.84 29.88 -16.57
N ASP A 272 25.52 30.84 -15.69
CA ASP A 272 26.23 31.05 -14.41
C ASP A 272 25.34 31.40 -13.20
N ASP A 273 24.01 31.36 -13.33
CA ASP A 273 23.10 31.74 -12.23
C ASP A 273 21.96 30.73 -12.04
N ARG A 274 21.80 30.28 -10.79
CA ARG A 274 20.72 29.38 -10.37
C ARG A 274 19.56 30.22 -9.88
N LYS A 275 18.55 30.38 -10.72
CA LYS A 275 17.36 31.14 -10.36
C LYS A 275 16.24 30.19 -9.93
N LEU A 276 15.62 30.52 -8.81
CA LEU A 276 14.42 29.86 -8.33
C LEU A 276 13.21 30.63 -8.84
N GLU A 277 12.27 29.95 -9.48
CA GLU A 277 11.10 30.60 -10.07
C GLU A 277 9.84 29.74 -9.99
N CYS A 278 8.69 30.42 -10.09
CA CYS A 278 7.39 29.77 -10.23
C CYS A 278 7.00 29.73 -11.71
N SER A 279 6.99 28.54 -12.30
CA SER A 279 6.58 28.31 -13.68
C SER A 279 5.18 27.69 -13.74
N PRO A 280 4.38 27.93 -14.80
CA PRO A 280 3.10 27.26 -14.97
C PRO A 280 3.29 25.74 -15.08
N LEU A 281 2.29 24.98 -14.64
CA LEU A 281 2.30 23.51 -14.75
C LEU A 281 2.58 23.09 -16.20
N PRO A 282 3.68 22.36 -16.46
CA PRO A 282 4.06 22.00 -17.83
C PRO A 282 3.17 20.89 -18.42
N CYS A 283 2.46 20.15 -17.56
CA CYS A 283 1.67 18.99 -17.95
C CYS A 283 0.21 19.10 -17.45
N PRO A 284 -0.74 18.51 -18.20
CA PRO A 284 -2.13 18.45 -17.76
C PRO A 284 -2.30 17.50 -16.55
N VAL A 285 -3.44 17.60 -15.89
CA VAL A 285 -3.78 16.77 -14.72
C VAL A 285 -3.61 15.27 -15.05
N GLY A 286 -3.02 14.52 -14.11
CA GLY A 286 -2.74 13.09 -14.26
C GLY A 286 -1.53 12.74 -15.12
N HIS A 287 -0.76 13.74 -15.58
CA HIS A 287 0.49 13.56 -16.31
C HIS A 287 1.67 14.17 -15.54
N LEU A 288 2.83 13.51 -15.61
CA LEU A 288 4.08 13.94 -14.99
C LEU A 288 5.09 14.34 -16.07
N TYR A 289 5.88 15.36 -15.76
CA TYR A 289 6.90 15.92 -16.63
C TYR A 289 8.20 15.11 -16.54
N PHE A 290 8.76 14.74 -17.70
CA PHE A 290 10.08 14.13 -17.81
C PHE A 290 11.06 15.07 -18.53
N PRO A 291 12.19 15.43 -17.88
CA PRO A 291 13.20 16.29 -18.48
C PRO A 291 13.93 15.59 -19.64
N GLY A 292 14.64 16.37 -20.46
CA GLY A 292 15.42 15.84 -21.59
C GLY A 292 14.59 15.52 -22.84
N GLY A 293 13.50 16.27 -23.08
CA GLY A 293 12.68 16.14 -24.28
C GLY A 293 11.69 14.96 -24.27
N LYS A 294 11.54 14.26 -23.14
CA LYS A 294 10.61 13.13 -23.01
C LYS A 294 9.15 13.58 -22.85
N GLY A 295 8.91 14.77 -22.32
CA GLY A 295 7.59 15.38 -22.28
C GLY A 295 6.71 14.87 -21.15
N CYS A 296 5.38 14.91 -21.34
CA CYS A 296 4.40 14.61 -20.31
C CYS A 296 3.84 13.19 -20.48
N HIS A 297 3.84 12.41 -19.40
CA HIS A 297 3.36 11.03 -19.43
C HIS A 297 2.38 10.73 -18.30
N LYS A 298 1.35 9.94 -18.60
CA LYS A 298 0.27 9.62 -17.68
C LYS A 298 0.76 8.74 -16.52
N VAL A 299 0.39 9.09 -15.29
CA VAL A 299 0.71 8.31 -14.08
C VAL A 299 0.18 6.88 -14.21
N GLY A 300 0.99 5.90 -13.82
CA GLY A 300 0.65 4.47 -13.86
C GLY A 300 0.76 3.81 -15.24
N THR A 301 1.12 4.55 -16.29
CA THR A 301 1.43 3.98 -17.62
C THR A 301 2.92 3.70 -17.75
N GLN A 302 3.35 2.89 -18.72
CA GLN A 302 4.78 2.67 -18.96
C GLN A 302 5.50 3.97 -19.36
N GLY A 303 4.88 4.81 -20.18
CA GLY A 303 5.49 6.08 -20.61
C GLY A 303 6.90 5.88 -21.19
N PRO A 304 7.90 6.71 -20.80
CA PRO A 304 9.28 6.60 -21.27
C PRO A 304 10.10 5.60 -20.45
N CYS A 305 9.45 4.81 -19.58
CA CYS A 305 10.10 3.89 -18.66
C CYS A 305 10.41 2.54 -19.32
N PRO A 306 11.45 1.83 -18.82
CA PRO A 306 11.73 0.46 -19.24
C PRO A 306 10.52 -0.47 -19.05
N LYS A 307 10.48 -1.55 -19.83
CA LYS A 307 9.44 -2.58 -19.70
C LYS A 307 9.37 -3.10 -18.26
N GLY A 308 8.15 -3.23 -17.73
CA GLY A 308 7.92 -3.65 -16.33
C GLY A 308 7.83 -2.51 -15.32
N GLN A 309 8.16 -1.28 -15.72
CA GLN A 309 8.09 -0.09 -14.88
C GLN A 309 6.99 0.85 -15.37
N GLY A 310 6.50 1.69 -14.46
CA GLY A 310 5.53 2.73 -14.76
C GLY A 310 5.94 4.09 -14.24
N VAL A 311 5.27 5.10 -14.79
CA VAL A 311 5.43 6.51 -14.46
C VAL A 311 4.79 6.80 -13.11
N ILE A 312 5.57 7.31 -12.17
CA ILE A 312 5.14 7.70 -10.82
C ILE A 312 5.76 9.06 -10.44
N PRO A 313 5.20 9.79 -9.45
CA PRO A 313 5.81 11.03 -8.97
C PRO A 313 7.14 10.76 -8.26
N SER A 314 8.11 11.66 -8.42
CA SER A 314 9.42 11.58 -7.75
C SER A 314 9.29 11.55 -6.22
N THR A 315 8.35 12.32 -5.68
CA THR A 315 7.97 12.33 -4.26
C THR A 315 6.45 12.30 -4.15
N GLU A 316 5.92 11.46 -3.25
CA GLU A 316 4.48 11.37 -2.99
C GLU A 316 4.00 12.50 -2.08
N GLU A 317 4.83 12.90 -1.11
CA GLU A 317 4.54 13.98 -0.16
C GLU A 317 5.78 14.86 0.05
N PRO A 318 5.75 16.15 -0.37
CA PRO A 318 4.72 16.77 -1.20
C PRO A 318 4.66 16.16 -2.61
N LEU A 319 3.47 16.19 -3.23
CA LEU A 319 3.25 15.64 -4.57
C LEU A 319 4.16 16.34 -5.59
N SER A 320 5.00 15.55 -6.26
CA SER A 320 5.85 16.04 -7.34
C SER A 320 5.20 15.88 -8.71
N TYR A 321 5.36 16.89 -9.54
CA TYR A 321 5.04 16.91 -10.97
C TYR A 321 6.17 16.36 -11.84
N LEU A 322 7.34 16.05 -11.25
CA LEU A 322 8.44 15.35 -11.91
C LEU A 322 8.16 13.85 -11.93
N GLY A 323 8.21 13.26 -13.13
CA GLY A 323 8.03 11.83 -13.34
C GLY A 323 9.33 11.06 -13.16
N VAL A 324 9.24 9.94 -12.45
CA VAL A 324 10.31 8.93 -12.36
C VAL A 324 9.76 7.55 -12.70
N CYS A 325 10.65 6.63 -13.05
CA CYS A 325 10.30 5.25 -13.38
C CYS A 325 10.46 4.36 -12.14
N ALA A 326 9.40 3.64 -11.78
CA ALA A 326 9.45 2.66 -10.71
C ALA A 326 8.62 1.42 -11.04
N CYS A 327 8.86 0.35 -10.30
CA CYS A 327 8.08 -0.88 -10.42
C CYS A 327 6.70 -0.66 -9.81
N LEU A 328 5.64 -0.85 -10.59
CA LEU A 328 4.28 -0.66 -10.09
C LEU A 328 3.84 -1.86 -9.27
N THR A 329 3.57 -1.65 -7.99
CA THR A 329 2.89 -2.61 -7.13
C THR A 329 1.48 -2.12 -6.86
N TYR A 330 0.48 -2.94 -7.19
CA TYR A 330 -0.91 -2.63 -6.88
C TYR A 330 -1.26 -3.24 -5.53
N THR A 331 -1.27 -2.42 -4.49
CA THR A 331 -1.80 -2.83 -3.19
C THR A 331 -3.28 -2.48 -3.12
N ASN A 332 -4.12 -3.43 -2.69
CA ASN A 332 -5.52 -3.15 -2.39
C ASN A 332 -5.57 -2.34 -1.10
N ASP A 333 -5.82 -1.03 -1.22
CA ASP A 333 -6.15 -0.21 -0.07
C ASP A 333 -7.65 -0.39 0.24
N ASN A 334 -7.98 -0.86 1.44
CA ASN A 334 -9.38 -1.02 1.87
C ASN A 334 -10.12 0.33 2.00
N ARG A 335 -9.44 1.47 1.80
CA ARG A 335 -10.01 2.82 1.85
C ARG A 335 -10.38 3.41 0.49
N SER A 336 -10.04 2.77 -0.62
CA SER A 336 -10.41 3.26 -1.95
C SER A 336 -10.87 2.13 -2.87
N VAL A 337 -11.90 2.40 -3.67
CA VAL A 337 -12.42 1.46 -4.70
C VAL A 337 -11.41 1.30 -5.85
N PHE A 338 -10.41 2.18 -5.93
CA PHE A 338 -9.40 2.20 -6.98
C PHE A 338 -8.09 1.58 -6.50
N LYS A 339 -7.50 0.68 -7.31
CA LYS A 339 -6.16 0.17 -7.06
C LYS A 339 -5.17 1.34 -7.11
N VAL A 340 -4.50 1.65 -6.00
CA VAL A 340 -3.44 2.65 -5.98
C VAL A 340 -2.16 1.97 -6.40
N ALA A 341 -1.56 2.46 -7.49
CA ALA A 341 -0.25 2.02 -7.92
C ALA A 341 0.80 2.67 -7.00
N ARG A 342 1.53 1.86 -6.23
CA ARG A 342 2.69 2.30 -5.46
C ARG A 342 3.96 1.91 -6.19
N GLY A 343 4.88 2.86 -6.34
CA GLY A 343 6.19 2.57 -6.92
C GLY A 343 7.12 1.94 -5.90
N VAL A 344 7.64 0.76 -6.22
CA VAL A 344 8.79 0.18 -5.52
C VAL A 344 10.03 0.46 -6.34
N ARG A 345 11.11 0.91 -5.70
CA ARG A 345 12.39 1.10 -6.40
C ARG A 345 12.89 -0.25 -6.93
N PRO A 346 13.40 -0.32 -8.17
CA PRO A 346 13.99 -1.55 -8.70
C PRO A 346 15.13 -2.06 -7.81
N THR A 347 15.35 -3.37 -7.81
CA THR A 347 16.56 -3.98 -7.21
C THR A 347 17.83 -3.47 -7.88
N GLU A 348 19.02 -3.64 -7.27
CA GLU A 348 20.32 -3.22 -7.83
C GLU A 348 20.59 -3.75 -9.27
N LYS A 349 19.89 -4.81 -9.69
CA LYS A 349 19.97 -5.38 -11.05
C LYS A 349 18.92 -4.83 -12.03
N GLY A 350 18.18 -3.77 -11.66
CA GLY A 350 17.14 -3.16 -12.49
C GLY A 350 15.88 -4.01 -12.70
N LYS A 351 15.76 -5.14 -12.00
CA LYS A 351 14.61 -6.05 -12.09
C LYS A 351 13.57 -5.70 -11.04
N CYS A 352 12.32 -5.60 -11.47
CA CYS A 352 11.20 -5.44 -10.56
C CYS A 352 10.95 -6.73 -9.77
N PRO A 353 10.66 -6.66 -8.46
CA PRO A 353 10.22 -7.83 -7.70
C PRO A 353 8.94 -8.36 -8.36
N GLU A 354 8.84 -9.68 -8.47
CA GLU A 354 7.87 -10.42 -9.30
C GLU A 354 6.43 -10.01 -8.98
N SER A 355 5.99 -8.94 -9.65
CA SER A 355 4.67 -8.35 -9.59
C SER A 355 4.10 -8.54 -10.97
N ARG A 356 2.94 -9.20 -11.00
CA ARG A 356 2.18 -9.60 -12.20
C ARG A 356 2.42 -8.62 -13.34
N GLN A 357 2.87 -9.19 -14.46
CA GLN A 357 3.05 -8.51 -15.74
C GLN A 357 1.94 -7.48 -15.95
N LEU A 358 2.37 -6.23 -16.22
CA LEU A 358 1.53 -5.20 -16.80
C LEU A 358 0.71 -5.85 -17.92
N GLU A 359 -0.61 -5.74 -17.86
CA GLU A 359 -1.44 -5.96 -19.03
C GLU A 359 -0.88 -5.05 -20.12
N GLU A 360 -0.29 -5.65 -21.16
CA GLU A 360 -0.03 -4.96 -22.41
C GLU A 360 -1.37 -4.36 -22.83
N VAL A 361 -1.44 -3.03 -22.85
CA VAL A 361 -2.55 -2.36 -23.51
C VAL A 361 -2.33 -2.62 -24.99
N GLU A 362 -2.88 -3.75 -25.44
CA GLU A 362 -2.99 -4.11 -26.84
C GLU A 362 -3.61 -2.93 -27.60
N GLU A 363 -3.04 -2.64 -28.75
CA GLU A 363 -3.51 -1.65 -29.71
C GLU A 363 -5.02 -1.73 -29.88
N GLU A 364 -5.67 -0.55 -29.94
CA GLU A 364 -7.12 -0.39 -30.08
C GLU A 364 -7.73 -1.31 -31.16
N GLU A 365 -8.29 -2.44 -30.74
CA GLU A 365 -9.24 -3.19 -31.55
C GLU A 365 -10.50 -2.34 -31.76
N LYS A 366 -10.77 -1.96 -33.02
CA LYS A 366 -12.02 -1.31 -33.45
C LYS A 366 -13.21 -2.26 -33.33
N GLY A 367 -13.64 -2.54 -32.10
CA GLY A 367 -14.77 -3.41 -31.79
C GLY A 367 -15.42 -3.10 -30.45
N CYS A 368 -16.75 -2.93 -30.46
CA CYS A 368 -17.52 -2.63 -29.24
C CYS A 368 -17.57 -3.84 -28.28
N LYS A 369 -17.10 -3.65 -27.03
CA LYS A 369 -17.17 -4.68 -25.99
C LYS A 369 -18.60 -4.81 -25.42
N GLY A 370 -19.36 -5.79 -25.90
CA GLY A 370 -20.69 -6.15 -25.35
C GLY A 370 -21.47 -7.13 -26.24
N ARG A 371 -22.37 -7.95 -25.66
CA ARG A 371 -23.22 -8.92 -26.41
C ARG A 371 -24.39 -8.24 -27.15
N TRP A 372 -24.67 -6.98 -26.83
CA TRP A 372 -25.82 -6.21 -27.35
C TRP A 372 -25.43 -4.80 -27.80
N THR A 373 -24.19 -4.61 -28.24
CA THR A 373 -23.64 -3.31 -28.67
C THR A 373 -23.14 -3.40 -30.10
N VAL A 374 -23.42 -2.39 -30.90
CA VAL A 374 -23.00 -2.26 -32.29
C VAL A 374 -22.19 -0.99 -32.48
N LEU A 375 -21.25 -1.04 -33.43
CA LEU A 375 -20.50 0.15 -33.85
C LEU A 375 -21.41 1.02 -34.71
N TRP A 376 -21.49 2.30 -34.37
CA TRP A 376 -22.25 3.30 -35.09
C TRP A 376 -21.37 4.08 -36.07
N GLU A 377 -21.96 4.81 -37.02
CA GLU A 377 -21.23 5.49 -38.10
C GLU A 377 -20.22 6.53 -37.59
N ASP A 378 -20.46 7.08 -36.40
CA ASP A 378 -19.59 8.04 -35.70
C ASP A 378 -18.46 7.38 -34.88
N GLY A 379 -18.30 6.06 -34.97
CA GLY A 379 -17.31 5.30 -34.21
C GLY A 379 -17.69 5.01 -32.76
N THR A 380 -18.89 5.41 -32.31
CA THR A 380 -19.37 5.13 -30.95
C THR A 380 -20.05 3.77 -30.85
N CYS A 381 -20.04 3.20 -29.64
CA CYS A 381 -20.66 1.91 -29.35
C CYS A 381 -22.07 2.10 -28.80
N GLN A 382 -23.08 1.72 -29.58
CA GLN A 382 -24.49 1.92 -29.23
C GLN A 382 -25.17 0.60 -28.86
N LYS A 383 -26.01 0.63 -27.82
CA LYS A 383 -26.75 -0.56 -27.37
C LYS A 383 -27.97 -0.81 -28.25
N LEU A 384 -28.09 -2.03 -28.77
CA LEU A 384 -29.23 -2.49 -29.56
C LEU A 384 -30.54 -2.33 -28.77
N TYR A 385 -31.60 -1.97 -29.48
CA TYR A 385 -32.95 -1.75 -28.96
C TYR A 385 -33.03 -0.62 -27.92
N THR A 386 -32.11 0.33 -28.01
CA THR A 386 -32.25 1.63 -27.35
C THR A 386 -32.47 2.71 -28.41
N ARG A 387 -33.00 3.87 -28.00
CA ARG A 387 -33.19 5.00 -28.91
C ARG A 387 -31.84 5.48 -29.46
N GLY A 388 -30.83 5.55 -28.59
CA GLY A 388 -29.51 6.15 -28.87
C GLY A 388 -29.58 7.35 -29.81
N PRO A 389 -28.75 7.43 -30.87
CA PRO A 389 -28.75 8.55 -31.82
C PRO A 389 -29.94 8.56 -32.80
N CYS A 390 -30.90 7.63 -32.69
CA CYS A 390 -32.08 7.62 -33.57
C CYS A 390 -33.12 8.70 -33.20
N PRO A 391 -33.88 9.21 -34.19
CA PRO A 391 -34.99 10.13 -33.99
C PRO A 391 -36.09 9.58 -33.05
N VAL A 392 -36.90 10.47 -32.49
CA VAL A 392 -38.04 10.09 -31.64
C VAL A 392 -38.99 9.18 -32.44
N GLY A 393 -39.31 8.00 -31.88
CA GLY A 393 -40.13 6.98 -32.53
C GLY A 393 -39.34 5.89 -33.29
N GLN A 394 -38.01 5.97 -33.32
CA GLN A 394 -37.13 4.97 -33.94
C GLN A 394 -36.18 4.34 -32.93
N TRP A 395 -35.78 3.09 -33.19
CA TRP A 395 -34.88 2.33 -32.33
C TRP A 395 -33.72 1.74 -33.13
N ILE A 396 -32.57 1.58 -32.48
CA ILE A 396 -31.39 0.96 -33.08
C ILE A 396 -31.63 -0.55 -33.20
N VAL A 397 -31.66 -1.05 -34.43
CA VAL A 397 -31.77 -2.48 -34.75
C VAL A 397 -30.53 -2.97 -35.49
N PRO A 398 -30.21 -4.27 -35.44
CA PRO A 398 -29.08 -4.81 -36.19
C PRO A 398 -29.28 -4.63 -37.70
N ASP A 399 -28.28 -4.11 -38.40
CA ASP A 399 -28.33 -4.06 -39.85
C ASP A 399 -27.97 -5.44 -40.43
N ARG A 400 -29.00 -6.11 -40.99
CA ARG A 400 -28.85 -7.45 -41.56
C ARG A 400 -28.17 -7.44 -42.93
N SER A 401 -28.10 -6.29 -43.61
CA SER A 401 -27.48 -6.16 -44.93
C SER A 401 -25.95 -6.20 -44.87
N ARG A 402 -25.36 -5.74 -43.77
CA ARG A 402 -23.90 -5.69 -43.53
C ARG A 402 -23.34 -6.96 -42.86
N GLY A 403 -24.18 -7.99 -42.69
CA GLY A 403 -23.78 -9.33 -42.23
C GLY A 403 -23.36 -9.42 -40.76
N ARG A 404 -23.21 -10.66 -40.27
CA ARG A 404 -22.59 -10.93 -38.95
C ARG A 404 -21.07 -10.86 -39.08
N SER A 405 -20.42 -10.37 -38.03
CA SER A 405 -18.95 -10.40 -37.95
C SER A 405 -18.47 -11.86 -38.01
N ARG A 406 -17.65 -12.21 -39.02
CA ARG A 406 -17.16 -13.57 -39.25
C ARG A 406 -16.22 -14.08 -38.13
N LYS A 407 -15.69 -13.20 -37.27
CA LYS A 407 -14.71 -13.55 -36.22
C LYS A 407 -15.24 -13.50 -34.79
N ALA A 408 -16.52 -13.13 -34.60
CA ALA A 408 -17.16 -13.17 -33.28
C ALA A 408 -18.45 -13.97 -33.38
N ARG A 409 -18.46 -15.20 -32.84
CA ARG A 409 -19.63 -16.10 -32.80
C ARG A 409 -20.89 -15.34 -32.38
N GLY A 410 -21.71 -14.93 -33.35
CA GLY A 410 -23.03 -14.34 -33.14
C GLY A 410 -23.12 -12.81 -32.93
N LYS A 411 -22.08 -12.00 -33.18
CA LYS A 411 -22.15 -10.53 -33.03
C LYS A 411 -22.46 -9.78 -34.34
N TRP A 412 -23.28 -8.73 -34.25
CA TRP A 412 -23.64 -7.85 -35.36
C TRP A 412 -22.60 -6.74 -35.52
N ALA A 413 -22.17 -6.48 -36.76
CA ALA A 413 -21.09 -5.54 -37.05
C ALA A 413 -21.55 -4.07 -37.01
N SER A 414 -22.82 -3.79 -37.33
CA SER A 414 -23.40 -2.43 -37.36
C SER A 414 -24.90 -2.45 -37.08
N GLY A 415 -25.46 -1.29 -36.71
CA GLY A 415 -26.89 -1.08 -36.51
C GLY A 415 -27.46 0.01 -37.43
N LYS A 416 -28.79 0.03 -37.58
CA LYS A 416 -29.56 1.06 -38.30
C LYS A 416 -30.78 1.49 -37.48
N CYS A 417 -31.35 2.66 -37.77
CA CYS A 417 -32.59 3.11 -37.14
C CYS A 417 -33.81 2.53 -37.89
N GLU A 418 -34.77 1.96 -37.16
CA GLU A 418 -36.01 1.45 -37.74
C GLU A 418 -37.20 1.80 -36.84
N GLN A 419 -38.34 2.16 -37.46
CA GLN A 419 -39.62 2.35 -36.74
C GLN A 419 -40.22 0.97 -36.47
N ARG A 420 -40.68 0.71 -35.25
CA ARG A 420 -41.54 -0.45 -35.04
C ARG A 420 -42.94 -0.10 -35.52
N PRO A 421 -43.59 -0.91 -36.38
CA PRO A 421 -45.02 -0.84 -36.54
C PRO A 421 -45.66 -1.02 -35.17
N ALA A 422 -46.52 -0.10 -34.77
CA ALA A 422 -47.35 -0.29 -33.59
C ALA A 422 -48.08 -1.62 -33.74
N ILE A 423 -48.01 -2.46 -32.70
CA ILE A 423 -48.94 -3.59 -32.57
C ILE A 423 -50.33 -2.96 -32.64
N THR A 424 -51.05 -3.25 -33.72
CA THR A 424 -52.42 -2.79 -33.94
C THR A 424 -53.28 -3.38 -32.85
N THR A 425 -53.79 -2.52 -31.96
CA THR A 425 -54.75 -2.88 -30.94
C THR A 425 -56.05 -3.26 -31.62
N ARG A 426 -56.25 -4.56 -31.90
CA ARG A 426 -57.63 -5.08 -32.04
C ARG A 426 -58.16 -5.23 -30.62
N GLN A 427 -59.17 -4.43 -30.30
CA GLN A 427 -60.02 -4.60 -29.13
C GLN A 427 -60.59 -6.02 -29.16
N THR A 428 -60.15 -6.85 -28.21
CA THR A 428 -60.95 -7.94 -27.65
C THR A 428 -60.54 -8.07 -26.20
N THR A 429 -61.44 -7.62 -25.34
CA THR A 429 -61.56 -7.84 -23.90
C THR A 429 -60.78 -9.03 -23.33
N ALA A 430 -59.71 -8.74 -22.58
CA ALA A 430 -59.30 -9.47 -21.38
C ALA A 430 -58.15 -8.70 -20.70
N GLU A 431 -58.33 -8.38 -19.42
CA GLU A 431 -57.43 -7.57 -18.58
C GLU A 431 -56.05 -8.23 -18.36
N PRO A 432 -54.96 -7.44 -18.23
CA PRO A 432 -53.67 -7.94 -17.76
C PRO A 432 -53.62 -7.99 -16.21
N PRO A 433 -53.13 -9.08 -15.57
CA PRO A 433 -53.06 -9.13 -14.12
C PRO A 433 -51.87 -8.33 -13.58
N PHE A 434 -52.21 -7.54 -12.57
CA PHE A 434 -51.37 -6.79 -11.65
C PHE A 434 -50.43 -7.67 -10.81
N TYR A 435 -49.38 -7.00 -10.29
CA TYR A 435 -48.61 -7.31 -9.09
C TYR A 435 -49.31 -8.24 -8.07
N ARG A 436 -48.60 -9.28 -7.60
CA ARG A 436 -48.77 -9.77 -6.23
C ARG A 436 -47.55 -10.53 -5.70
N GLU A 437 -47.19 -10.16 -4.48
CA GLU A 437 -46.30 -10.85 -3.55
C GLU A 437 -46.75 -12.31 -3.28
N ARG A 438 -45.78 -13.18 -2.99
CA ARG A 438 -45.72 -14.12 -1.86
C ARG A 438 -44.44 -14.96 -2.02
N ARG A 439 -43.50 -14.98 -1.07
CA ARG A 439 -43.55 -15.57 0.28
C ARG A 439 -44.06 -17.02 0.23
N ILE A 440 -43.16 -17.99 0.26
CA ILE A 440 -42.93 -18.98 1.32
C ILE A 440 -41.41 -19.19 1.39
#